data_AF-A0A5S3VU71-F1
#
_entry.id   AF-A0A5S3VU71-F1
#
_cell.length_a   1.000
_cell.length_b   1.000
_cell.length_c   1.000
_cell.angle_alpha   90.00
_cell.angle_beta   90.00
_cell.angle_gamma   90.00
#
_symmetry.space_group_name_H-M   'P 1'
#
loop_
_entity.id
_entity.type
_entity.pdbx_description
1 polymer ?
#
loop_
_entity_poly.entity_id
_entity_poly.type
_entity_poly.pdbx_seq_one_letter_code
_entity_poly.pdbx_strand_id
1 'polypeptide(L)'
;EQLSSNLLITQSAKQNTLDEKLLVNELKRIAAQYDLVTASWANRETKQYWNQNGFLRVLNREQDGWFFGFTTSGSAYSISIYQEAPGDVKMFVNHQQLNGV
;
A
#
# COMPACT_ATOMS: atom_id res chain seq x y z
N GLU A 1 -1.94 5.71 7.88
CA GLU A 1 -1.85 7.15 7.52
C GLU A 1 -0.43 7.63 7.21
N GLN A 2 0.57 7.34 8.07
CA GLN A 2 1.93 7.91 7.95
C GLN A 2 2.62 7.73 6.57
N LEU A 3 2.50 6.56 5.93
CA LEU A 3 3.07 6.29 4.59
C LEU A 3 2.34 7.02 3.47
N SER A 4 1.02 6.80 3.41
CA SER A 4 0.13 7.37 2.42
C SER A 4 0.10 8.89 2.45
N SER A 5 0.49 9.52 3.57
CA SER A 5 0.53 10.97 3.74
C SER A 5 1.95 11.54 3.71
N ASN A 6 2.97 10.72 3.40
CA ASN A 6 4.34 11.20 3.24
C ASN A 6 4.44 12.08 1.99
N LEU A 7 4.64 13.39 2.19
CA LEU A 7 4.65 14.39 1.13
C LEU A 7 5.74 14.12 0.07
N LEU A 8 6.92 13.65 0.48
CA LEU A 8 8.02 13.40 -0.45
C LEU A 8 7.69 12.21 -1.38
N ILE A 9 7.18 11.12 -0.81
CA ILE A 9 6.76 9.94 -1.58
C ILE A 9 5.59 10.28 -2.51
N THR A 10 4.59 10.99 -2.01
CA THR A 10 3.39 11.33 -2.80
C THR A 10 3.69 12.35 -3.90
N GLN A 11 4.52 13.36 -3.66
CA GLN A 11 4.92 14.34 -4.68
C GLN A 11 5.81 13.70 -5.76
N SER A 12 6.80 12.89 -5.36
CA SER A 12 7.66 12.19 -6.33
C SER A 12 6.88 11.17 -7.16
N ALA A 13 5.90 10.46 -6.57
CA ALA A 13 4.99 9.60 -7.31
C ALA A 13 4.16 10.39 -8.34
N LYS A 14 3.59 11.55 -7.98
CA LYS A 14 2.85 12.43 -8.92
C LYS A 14 3.72 12.90 -10.10
N GLN A 15 5.01 13.12 -9.85
CA GLN A 15 5.95 13.60 -10.86
C GLN A 15 6.62 12.46 -11.64
N ASN A 16 6.29 11.20 -11.34
CA ASN A 16 6.94 10.01 -11.89
C ASN A 16 8.47 9.99 -11.64
N THR A 17 8.90 10.53 -10.49
CA THR A 17 10.30 10.63 -10.04
C THR A 17 10.54 9.85 -8.74
N LEU A 18 9.63 8.94 -8.39
CA LEU A 18 9.70 8.16 -7.16
C LEU A 18 11.00 7.36 -7.07
N ASP A 19 11.79 7.63 -6.03
CA ASP A 19 12.96 6.83 -5.68
C ASP A 19 12.51 5.56 -4.94
N GLU A 20 12.65 4.41 -5.59
CA GLU A 20 12.29 3.12 -5.01
C GLU A 20 13.06 2.82 -3.71
N LYS A 21 14.35 3.19 -3.62
CA LYS A 21 15.14 2.93 -2.41
C LYS A 21 14.59 3.72 -1.23
N LEU A 22 14.21 4.97 -1.47
CA LEU A 22 13.58 5.82 -0.45
C LEU A 22 12.24 5.22 0.01
N LEU A 23 11.38 4.80 -0.93
CA LEU A 23 10.11 4.16 -0.61
C LEU A 23 10.31 2.89 0.22
N VAL A 24 11.16 1.98 -0.23
CA VAL A 24 11.42 0.70 0.45
C VAL A 24 12.00 0.92 1.86
N ASN A 25 12.90 1.89 2.03
CA ASN A 25 13.44 2.23 3.34
C ASN A 25 12.36 2.76 4.29
N GLU A 26 11.43 3.58 3.79
CA GLU A 26 10.32 4.08 4.60
C GLU A 26 9.33 2.96 4.96
N LEU A 27 9.04 2.04 4.04
CA LEU A 27 8.24 0.84 4.30
C LEU A 27 8.89 -0.05 5.37
N LYS A 28 10.20 -0.27 5.31
CA LYS A 28 10.95 -0.99 6.35
C LYS A 28 10.87 -0.30 7.71
N ARG A 29 11.06 1.03 7.73
CA ARG A 29 10.98 1.83 8.95
C ARG A 29 9.61 1.68 9.62
N ILE A 30 8.54 1.73 8.83
CA ILE A 30 7.17 1.66 9.35
C ILE A 30 6.77 0.24 9.76
N ALA A 31 7.20 -0.77 9.00
CA ALA A 31 7.03 -2.16 9.43
C ALA A 31 7.71 -2.41 10.79
N ALA A 32 8.96 -1.94 10.96
CA ALA A 32 9.68 -2.09 12.22
C ALA A 32 9.08 -1.26 13.37
N GLN A 33 8.64 -0.02 13.10
CA GLN A 33 8.09 0.88 14.13
C GLN A 33 6.80 0.33 14.77
N TYR A 34 5.96 -0.35 13.99
CA TYR A 34 4.65 -0.83 14.44
C TYR A 34 4.57 -2.37 14.50
N ASP A 35 5.71 -3.06 14.42
CA ASP A 35 5.81 -4.53 14.43
C ASP A 35 4.87 -5.21 13.40
N LEU A 36 4.82 -4.65 12.18
CA LEU A 36 3.95 -5.15 11.11
C LEU A 36 4.61 -6.31 10.38
N VAL A 37 3.84 -7.36 10.11
CA VAL A 37 4.25 -8.46 9.20
C VAL A 37 4.58 -7.92 7.80
N THR A 38 3.82 -6.91 7.33
CA THR A 38 4.04 -6.29 6.02
C THR A 38 3.62 -4.83 6.06
N ALA A 39 4.45 -3.98 5.46
CA ALA A 39 4.07 -2.62 5.09
C ALA A 39 4.16 -2.50 3.57
N SER A 40 3.10 -2.02 2.94
CA SER A 40 3.02 -1.91 1.50
C SER A 40 2.46 -0.57 1.04
N TRP A 41 2.77 -0.22 -0.20
CA TRP A 41 2.28 0.99 -0.86
C TRP A 41 1.94 0.68 -2.31
N ALA A 42 0.78 1.15 -2.75
CA ALA A 42 0.30 0.98 -4.12
C ALA A 42 0.03 2.36 -4.72
N ASN A 43 0.53 2.60 -5.93
CA ASN A 43 0.18 3.77 -6.71
C ASN A 43 -1.18 3.55 -7.37
N ARG A 44 -2.17 4.41 -7.12
CA ARG A 44 -3.54 4.29 -7.67
C ARG A 44 -3.59 4.47 -9.19
N GLU A 45 -2.72 5.31 -9.73
CA GLU A 45 -2.69 5.65 -11.16
C GLU A 45 -1.96 4.58 -11.97
N THR A 46 -0.73 4.25 -11.58
CA THR A 46 0.12 3.28 -12.29
C THR A 46 -0.17 1.84 -11.90
N LYS A 47 -0.86 1.62 -10.76
CA LYS A 47 -1.17 0.31 -10.16
C LYS A 47 0.09 -0.46 -9.75
N GLN A 48 1.24 0.20 -9.71
CA GLN A 48 2.46 -0.41 -9.22
C GLN A 48 2.36 -0.63 -7.71
N TYR A 49 2.88 -1.76 -7.24
CA TYR A 49 2.77 -2.19 -5.85
C TYR A 49 4.13 -2.61 -5.29
N TRP A 50 4.45 -2.10 -4.12
CA TRP A 50 5.68 -2.38 -3.37
C TRP A 50 5.36 -2.86 -1.97
N ASN A 51 6.26 -3.65 -1.40
CA ASN A 51 6.32 -3.86 0.05
C ASN A 51 7.72 -3.50 0.57
N GLN A 52 7.97 -3.75 1.85
CA GLN A 52 9.26 -3.48 2.49
C GLN A 52 10.46 -4.24 1.88
N ASN A 53 10.25 -5.14 0.93
CA ASN A 53 11.29 -5.89 0.24
C ASN A 53 11.55 -5.38 -1.20
N GLY A 54 10.72 -4.47 -1.73
CA GLY A 54 10.89 -3.93 -3.08
C GLY A 54 9.61 -3.92 -3.90
N PHE A 55 9.76 -3.60 -5.19
CA PHE A 55 8.70 -3.74 -6.18
C PHE A 55 8.20 -5.19 -6.27
N LEU A 56 6.88 -5.36 -6.25
CA LEU A 56 6.25 -6.66 -6.39
C LEU A 56 5.73 -6.90 -7.80
N ARG A 57 4.81 -6.04 -8.25
CA ARG A 57 4.13 -6.15 -9.55
C ARG A 57 3.22 -4.96 -9.84
N VAL A 58 2.67 -4.92 -11.04
CA VAL A 58 1.52 -4.09 -11.40
C VAL A 58 0.23 -4.85 -11.11
N LEU A 59 -0.71 -4.23 -10.39
CA LEU A 59 -1.97 -4.82 -9.97
C LEU A 59 -2.98 -4.88 -11.14
N ASN A 60 -3.80 -5.94 -11.18
CA ASN A 60 -4.79 -6.19 -12.22
C ASN A 60 -6.15 -6.62 -11.63
N ARG A 61 -7.23 -6.39 -12.40
CA ARG A 61 -8.60 -6.61 -11.90
C ARG A 61 -8.95 -8.08 -11.68
N GLU A 62 -8.23 -9.01 -12.32
CA GLU A 62 -8.50 -10.45 -12.20
C GLU A 62 -8.07 -10.98 -10.82
N GLN A 63 -6.98 -10.43 -10.25
CA GLN A 63 -6.36 -10.94 -9.03
C GLN A 63 -6.47 -9.97 -7.84
N ASP A 64 -6.62 -8.67 -8.09
CA ASP A 64 -6.48 -7.62 -7.07
C ASP A 64 -7.79 -6.89 -6.77
N GLY A 65 -8.90 -7.63 -6.70
CA GLY A 65 -10.23 -7.07 -6.44
C GLY A 65 -10.28 -6.19 -5.19
N TRP A 66 -9.50 -6.52 -4.15
CA TRP A 66 -9.37 -5.71 -2.94
C TRP A 66 -8.89 -4.28 -3.22
N PHE A 67 -7.92 -4.11 -4.12
CA PHE A 67 -7.33 -2.81 -4.45
C PHE A 67 -8.28 -1.97 -5.29
N PHE A 68 -8.86 -2.55 -6.35
CA PHE A 68 -9.79 -1.84 -7.23
C PHE A 68 -11.11 -1.53 -6.52
N GLY A 69 -11.60 -2.45 -5.68
CA GLY A 69 -12.78 -2.23 -4.84
C GLY A 69 -12.54 -1.11 -3.83
N PHE A 70 -11.42 -1.15 -3.12
CA PHE A 70 -11.07 -0.12 -2.14
C PHE A 70 -10.93 1.27 -2.80
N THR A 71 -10.12 1.38 -3.87
CA THR A 71 -9.90 2.67 -4.55
C THR A 71 -11.14 3.27 -5.20
N THR A 72 -12.14 2.45 -5.54
CA THR A 72 -13.44 2.91 -6.09
C THR A 72 -14.43 3.28 -4.99
N SER A 73 -14.30 2.71 -3.79
CA SER A 73 -15.24 2.94 -2.68
C SER A 73 -15.34 4.39 -2.19
N GLY A 74 -14.32 5.22 -2.45
CA GLY A 74 -14.22 6.57 -1.91
C GLY A 74 -14.05 6.64 -0.39
N SER A 75 -13.83 5.50 0.28
CA SER A 75 -13.59 5.44 1.73
C SER A 75 -12.12 5.62 2.03
N ALA A 76 -11.77 6.55 2.94
CA ALA A 76 -10.37 6.78 3.30
C ALA A 76 -9.68 5.55 3.90
N TYR A 77 -10.46 4.66 4.53
CA TYR A 77 -9.97 3.48 5.23
C TYR A 77 -10.72 2.22 4.80
N SER A 78 -10.03 1.08 4.84
CA SER A 78 -10.63 -0.25 4.67
C SER A 78 -9.93 -1.26 5.57
N ILE A 79 -10.72 -2.16 6.16
CA ILE A 79 -10.22 -3.26 6.98
C ILE A 79 -10.68 -4.56 6.35
N SER A 80 -9.74 -5.47 6.11
CA SER A 80 -10.03 -6.83 5.63
C SER A 80 -9.39 -7.86 6.55
N ILE A 81 -10.11 -8.93 6.83
CA ILE A 81 -9.62 -10.05 7.63
C ILE A 81 -9.69 -11.30 6.76
N TYR A 82 -8.57 -12.01 6.64
CA TYR A 82 -8.47 -13.25 5.88
C TYR A 82 -7.97 -14.35 6.79
N GLN A 83 -8.59 -15.53 6.69
CA GLN A 83 -8.08 -16.74 7.30
C GLN A 83 -7.44 -17.59 6.20
N GLU A 84 -6.13 -17.78 6.26
CA GLU A 84 -5.41 -18.59 5.27
C GLU A 84 -5.39 -20.08 5.65
N ALA A 85 -5.33 -20.38 6.95
CA ALA A 85 -5.40 -21.73 7.50
C ALA A 85 -6.10 -21.73 8.88
N PRO A 86 -6.50 -22.90 9.44
CA PRO A 86 -6.98 -22.97 10.82
C PRO A 86 -5.97 -22.36 11.80
N GLY A 87 -6.35 -21.26 12.46
CA GLY A 87 -5.48 -20.53 13.39
C GLY A 87 -4.58 -19.45 12.77
N ASP A 88 -4.53 -19.30 11.44
CA ASP A 88 -3.77 -18.25 10.76
C ASP A 88 -4.71 -17.18 10.21
N VAL A 89 -4.82 -16.07 10.95
CA VAL A 89 -5.67 -14.92 10.62
C VAL A 89 -4.79 -13.71 10.33
N LYS A 90 -4.97 -13.13 9.14
CA LYS A 90 -4.31 -11.90 8.72
C LYS A 90 -5.30 -10.76 8.66
N MET A 91 -4.95 -9.66 9.30
CA MET A 91 -5.70 -8.41 9.25
C MET A 91 -4.93 -7.40 8.40
N PHE A 92 -5.64 -6.78 7.46
CA PHE A 92 -5.14 -5.71 6.61
C PHE A 92 -5.88 -4.43 6.96
N VAL A 93 -5.11 -3.38 7.24
CA VAL A 93 -5.63 -2.02 7.43
C VAL A 93 -5.07 -1.16 6.31
N ASN A 94 -5.95 -0.73 5.41
CA ASN A 94 -5.60 0.08 4.25
C ASN A 94 -6.04 1.52 4.46
N HIS A 95 -5.25 2.46 3.96
CA HIS A 95 -5.62 3.87 3.86
C HIS A 95 -5.34 4.38 2.45
N GLN A 96 -6.22 5.20 1.91
CA GLN A 96 -6.05 5.86 0.62
C GLN A 96 -6.19 7.38 0.73
N GLN A 97 -5.42 8.10 -0.08
CA GLN A 97 -5.66 9.53 -0.29
C GLN A 97 -6.81 9.71 -1.29
N LEU A 98 -7.96 10.24 -0.85
CA LEU A 98 -9.13 10.40 -1.74
C LEU A 98 -8.87 11.31 -2.96
N ASN A 99 -7.99 12.29 -2.78
CA ASN A 99 -7.55 13.24 -3.82
C ASN A 99 -6.05 13.10 -4.14
N GLY A 100 -5.49 11.92 -3.91
CA GLY A 100 -4.06 11.64 -4.09
C GLY A 100 -3.77 10.57 -5.13
N VAL A 101 -2.50 10.17 -5.15
CA VAL A 101 -1.98 9.03 -5.90
C VAL A 101 -2.07 7.78 -5.05
#